data_AF-A0A151WN10-F1
#
_entry.id   AF-A0A151WN10-F1
#
_cell.length_a   1.000
_cell.length_b   1.000
_cell.length_c   1.000
_cell.angle_alpha   90.00
_cell.angle_beta   90.00
_cell.angle_gamma   90.00
#
_symmetry.space_group_name_H-M   'P 1'
#
loop_
_entity.id
_entity.type
_entity.pdbx_description
1 polymer ?
#
loop_
_entity_poly.entity_id
_entity_poly.type
_entity_poly.pdbx_seq_one_letter_code
_entity_poly.pdbx_strand_id
1 'polypeptide(L)'
;NKYNHLGTSTEMVVNPQNDWINHISKGKLISPSELLEVAKIMNEEFQNYHGNFIQEGPGIFKIIANKIEEKIINTTIPREVLLCLIRMRTYIRVRIINKQISADNHKRKYNKKMSIFTNRRVTTK
;
A
#
# COMPACT_ATOMS: atom_id res chain seq x y z
N ASN A 1 -11.79 -14.83 -17.85
CA ASN A 1 -10.86 -14.14 -16.94
C ASN A 1 -9.44 -14.50 -17.39
N LYS A 2 -8.53 -13.53 -17.58
CA LYS A 2 -7.24 -13.72 -18.30
C LYS A 2 -6.21 -14.51 -17.48
N TYR A 3 -6.33 -14.47 -16.15
CA TYR A 3 -5.36 -15.04 -15.21
C TYR A 3 -6.05 -15.87 -14.12
N ASN A 4 -6.69 -16.98 -14.50
CA ASN A 4 -7.48 -17.81 -13.59
C ASN A 4 -6.67 -18.46 -12.47
N HIS A 5 -5.36 -18.65 -12.66
CA HIS A 5 -4.48 -19.26 -11.65
C HIS A 5 -4.17 -18.33 -10.46
N LEU A 6 -4.45 -17.01 -10.58
CA LEU A 6 -4.12 -16.02 -9.55
C LEU A 6 -5.12 -15.97 -8.38
N GLY A 7 -6.25 -16.65 -8.50
CA GLY A 7 -7.22 -16.78 -7.42
C GLY A 7 -8.55 -17.37 -7.88
N THR A 8 -9.35 -17.72 -6.89
CA THR A 8 -10.64 -18.40 -7.08
C THR A 8 -11.76 -17.56 -6.46
N SER A 9 -12.96 -17.55 -7.06
CA SER A 9 -14.13 -16.89 -6.47
C SER A 9 -14.40 -17.47 -5.07
N THR A 10 -14.66 -16.61 -4.08
CA THR A 10 -14.87 -17.05 -2.68
C THR A 10 -16.05 -18.01 -2.53
N GLU A 11 -17.07 -17.94 -3.40
CA GLU A 11 -18.19 -18.90 -3.42
C GLU A 11 -17.79 -20.31 -3.90
N MET A 12 -16.66 -20.41 -4.62
CA MET A 12 -16.14 -21.67 -5.16
C MET A 12 -15.04 -22.27 -4.28
N VAL A 13 -14.67 -21.61 -3.19
CA VAL A 13 -13.66 -22.12 -2.26
C VAL A 13 -14.29 -23.21 -1.39
N VAL A 14 -13.78 -24.43 -1.53
CA VAL A 14 -14.20 -25.57 -0.70
C VAL A 14 -13.52 -25.47 0.66
N ASN A 15 -14.30 -25.56 1.75
CA ASN A 15 -13.82 -25.41 3.13
C ASN A 15 -13.00 -24.12 3.33
N PRO A 16 -13.63 -22.94 3.14
CA PRO A 16 -12.92 -21.67 3.23
C PRO A 16 -12.29 -21.50 4.62
N GLN A 17 -11.05 -21.02 4.64
CA GLN A 17 -10.44 -20.59 5.90
C GLN A 17 -11.28 -19.45 6.50
N ASN A 18 -11.26 -19.36 7.84
CA ASN A 18 -11.86 -18.24 8.54
C ASN A 18 -10.96 -17.00 8.42
N ASP A 19 -10.88 -16.47 7.20
CA ASP A 19 -10.14 -15.27 6.86
C ASP A 19 -11.09 -14.09 6.59
N TRP A 20 -10.52 -12.88 6.62
CA TRP A 20 -11.28 -11.65 6.47
C TRP A 20 -11.93 -11.51 5.09
N ILE A 21 -11.37 -12.13 4.04
CA ILE A 21 -11.90 -12.06 2.68
C ILE A 21 -13.18 -12.90 2.60
N ASN A 22 -13.15 -14.12 3.10
CA ASN A 22 -14.34 -14.99 3.15
C ASN A 22 -15.40 -14.41 4.08
N HIS A 23 -15.00 -13.74 5.16
CA HIS A 23 -15.93 -13.08 6.08
C HIS A 23 -16.66 -11.89 5.45
N ILE A 24 -15.94 -11.03 4.71
CA ILE A 24 -16.54 -9.82 4.09
C ILE A 24 -17.18 -10.11 2.74
N SER A 25 -16.74 -11.17 2.06
CA SER A 25 -17.23 -11.53 0.74
C SER A 25 -18.66 -12.06 0.82
N LYS A 26 -19.49 -11.64 -0.15
CA LYS A 26 -20.81 -12.24 -0.41
C LYS A 26 -20.76 -13.26 -1.54
N GLY A 27 -19.64 -13.97 -1.67
CA GLY A 27 -19.39 -14.99 -2.70
C GLY A 27 -18.59 -14.52 -3.91
N LYS A 28 -18.63 -13.21 -4.25
CA LYS A 28 -18.10 -12.68 -5.53
C LYS A 28 -16.69 -12.08 -5.48
N LEU A 29 -16.08 -11.99 -4.31
CA LEU A 29 -14.67 -11.59 -4.23
C LEU A 29 -13.77 -12.74 -4.66
N ILE A 30 -12.52 -12.42 -4.98
CA ILE A 30 -11.50 -13.42 -5.31
C ILE A 30 -10.67 -13.70 -4.07
N SER A 31 -10.64 -14.97 -3.66
CA SER A 31 -9.66 -15.48 -2.71
C SER A 31 -8.32 -15.67 -3.44
N PRO A 32 -7.25 -14.98 -3.02
CA PRO A 32 -5.97 -15.01 -3.71
C PRO A 32 -5.23 -16.34 -3.46
N SER A 33 -4.60 -16.88 -4.51
CA SER A 33 -3.74 -18.06 -4.45
C SER A 33 -2.26 -17.64 -4.48
N GLU A 34 -1.55 -17.93 -5.58
CA GLU A 34 -0.14 -17.56 -5.83
C GLU A 34 0.11 -16.06 -5.70
N LEU A 35 -0.90 -15.26 -6.02
CA LEU A 35 -0.84 -13.80 -5.94
C LEU A 35 -0.55 -13.30 -4.52
N LEU A 36 -1.02 -14.02 -3.49
CA LEU A 36 -0.80 -13.61 -2.10
C LEU A 36 0.67 -13.70 -1.72
N GLU A 37 1.36 -14.75 -2.13
CA GLU A 37 2.77 -14.94 -1.82
C GLU A 37 3.64 -13.91 -2.54
N VAL A 38 3.37 -13.68 -3.83
CA VAL A 38 4.03 -12.62 -4.59
C VAL A 38 3.75 -11.24 -3.98
N ALA A 39 2.54 -10.99 -3.49
CA ALA A 39 2.21 -9.73 -2.83
C ALA A 39 3.00 -9.49 -1.53
N LYS A 40 3.31 -10.55 -0.76
CA LYS A 40 4.16 -10.43 0.43
C LYS A 40 5.59 -10.06 0.06
N ILE A 41 6.20 -10.79 -0.88
CA ILE A 41 7.55 -10.52 -1.38
C ILE A 41 7.62 -9.11 -1.99
N MET A 42 6.62 -8.74 -2.80
CA MET A 42 6.48 -7.40 -3.37
C MET A 42 6.45 -6.33 -2.28
N ASN A 43 5.67 -6.54 -1.22
CA ASN A 43 5.60 -5.57 -0.13
C ASN A 43 6.92 -5.47 0.63
N GLU A 44 7.62 -6.58 0.87
CA GLU A 44 8.95 -6.55 1.49
C GLU A 44 9.94 -5.75 0.65
N GLU A 45 10.05 -6.04 -0.65
CA GLU A 45 10.94 -5.32 -1.56
C GLU A 45 10.56 -3.84 -1.72
N PHE A 46 9.25 -3.56 -1.73
CA PHE A 46 8.76 -2.18 -1.74
C PHE A 46 9.24 -1.42 -0.49
N GLN A 47 9.21 -2.05 0.68
CA GLN A 47 9.69 -1.43 1.93
C GLN A 47 11.21 -1.31 1.96
N ASN A 48 11.93 -2.32 1.50
CA ASN A 48 13.39 -2.28 1.41
C ASN A 48 13.85 -1.15 0.48
N TYR A 49 13.14 -0.95 -0.63
CA TYR A 49 13.44 0.11 -1.58
C TYR A 49 13.04 1.50 -1.06
N HIS A 50 11.81 1.68 -0.59
CA HIS A 50 11.30 3.02 -0.26
C HIS A 50 11.54 3.46 1.20
N GLY A 51 11.68 2.52 2.13
CA GLY A 51 11.73 2.78 3.56
C GLY A 51 10.46 3.47 4.08
N ASN A 52 10.64 4.55 4.85
CA ASN A 52 9.54 5.31 5.46
C ASN A 52 8.85 6.26 4.47
N PHE A 53 9.55 6.72 3.43
CA PHE A 53 9.05 7.70 2.46
C PHE A 53 8.83 7.04 1.10
N ILE A 54 8.69 7.84 0.04
CA ILE A 54 8.78 7.36 -1.34
C ILE A 54 10.11 7.86 -1.88
N GLN A 55 11.06 6.94 -2.09
CA GLN A 55 12.24 7.26 -2.88
C GLN A 55 11.86 7.75 -4.28
N GLU A 56 12.46 8.87 -4.68
CA GLU A 56 12.31 9.48 -5.99
C GLU A 56 13.36 8.92 -6.96
N GLY A 57 12.94 8.66 -8.20
CA GLY A 57 13.83 8.18 -9.24
C GLY A 57 13.09 7.83 -10.53
N PRO A 58 13.75 7.90 -11.70
CA PRO A 58 13.14 7.46 -12.94
C PRO A 58 12.90 5.94 -12.89
N GLY A 59 11.70 5.51 -13.28
CA GLY A 59 11.42 4.09 -13.48
C GLY A 59 11.33 3.23 -12.22
N ILE A 60 10.99 3.81 -11.04
CA ILE A 60 10.89 3.07 -9.75
C ILE A 60 10.11 1.75 -9.85
N PHE A 61 9.01 1.71 -10.60
CA PHE A 61 8.19 0.51 -10.71
C PHE A 61 8.92 -0.62 -11.44
N LYS A 62 9.74 -0.28 -12.44
CA LYS A 62 10.54 -1.26 -13.19
C LYS A 62 11.66 -1.81 -12.31
N ILE A 63 12.31 -0.95 -11.53
CA ILE A 63 13.39 -1.33 -10.61
C ILE A 63 12.87 -2.31 -9.55
N ILE A 64 11.76 -1.98 -8.90
CA ILE A 64 11.14 -2.85 -7.89
C ILE A 64 10.65 -4.16 -8.53
N ALA A 65 10.04 -4.10 -9.72
CA ALA A 65 9.60 -5.30 -10.43
C ALA A 65 10.76 -6.27 -10.72
N ASN A 66 11.90 -5.76 -11.21
CA ASN A 66 13.07 -6.59 -11.46
C ASN A 66 13.57 -7.31 -10.18
N LYS A 67 13.67 -6.57 -9.07
CA LYS A 67 14.08 -7.14 -7.77
C LYS A 67 13.15 -8.24 -7.29
N ILE A 68 11.85 -8.09 -7.54
CA ILE A 68 10.86 -9.10 -7.16
C ILE A 68 10.96 -10.32 -8.08
N GLU A 69 11.08 -10.11 -9.39
CA GLU A 69 11.26 -11.18 -10.39
C GLU A 69 12.48 -12.05 -10.07
N GLU A 70 13.58 -11.47 -9.59
CA GLU A 70 14.76 -12.21 -9.10
C GLU A 70 14.46 -13.10 -7.88
N LYS A 71 13.44 -12.78 -7.08
CA LYS A 71 13.05 -13.51 -5.86
C LYS A 71 11.93 -14.54 -6.09
N ILE A 72 11.06 -14.34 -7.07
CA ILE A 72 9.93 -15.25 -7.35
C ILE A 72 10.37 -16.40 -8.28
N ILE A 73 11.17 -17.32 -7.76
CA ILE A 73 11.77 -18.41 -8.55
C ILE A 73 10.72 -19.48 -8.96
N ASN A 74 9.73 -19.73 -8.11
CA ASN A 74 8.77 -20.84 -8.27
C ASN A 74 7.35 -20.38 -8.63
N THR A 75 7.16 -19.12 -9.02
CA THR A 75 5.82 -18.58 -9.30
C THR A 75 5.83 -17.75 -10.58
N THR A 76 4.95 -18.08 -11.51
CA THR A 76 4.84 -17.35 -12.77
C THR A 76 3.72 -16.31 -12.66
N ILE A 77 4.08 -15.07 -12.35
CA ILE A 77 3.13 -13.95 -12.43
C ILE A 77 3.43 -13.08 -13.66
N PRO A 78 2.41 -12.74 -14.48
CA PRO A 78 2.58 -11.79 -15.55
C PRO A 78 3.11 -10.45 -15.04
N ARG A 79 4.14 -9.92 -15.69
CA ARG A 79 4.77 -8.65 -15.31
C ARG A 79 3.78 -7.49 -15.17
N GLU A 80 2.73 -7.46 -15.99
CA GLU A 80 1.69 -6.44 -15.89
C GLU A 80 0.91 -6.48 -14.56
N VAL A 81 0.68 -7.68 -14.03
CA VAL A 81 0.03 -7.90 -12.72
C VAL A 81 0.98 -7.46 -11.61
N LEU A 82 2.26 -7.83 -11.68
CA LEU A 82 3.27 -7.38 -10.72
C LEU A 82 3.40 -5.85 -10.69
N LEU A 83 3.48 -5.22 -11.86
CA LEU A 83 3.51 -3.76 -11.95
C LEU A 83 2.21 -3.12 -11.42
N CYS A 84 1.06 -3.77 -11.58
CA CYS A 84 -0.19 -3.31 -10.98
C CYS A 84 -0.11 -3.33 -9.44
N LEU A 85 0.36 -4.42 -8.84
CA LEU A 85 0.56 -4.53 -7.39
C LEU A 85 1.47 -3.42 -6.85
N ILE A 86 2.60 -3.18 -7.51
CA ILE A 86 3.56 -2.13 -7.13
C ILE A 86 2.91 -0.74 -7.21
N ARG A 87 2.18 -0.44 -8.29
CA ARG A 87 1.46 0.85 -8.46
C ARG A 87 0.43 1.05 -7.36
N MET A 88 -0.40 0.04 -7.09
CA MET A 88 -1.41 0.11 -6.03
C MET A 88 -0.76 0.40 -4.67
N ARG A 89 0.30 -0.34 -4.32
CA ARG A 89 1.02 -0.13 -3.07
C ARG A 89 1.62 1.27 -2.95
N THR A 90 2.14 1.80 -4.06
CA THR A 90 2.67 3.17 -4.17
C THR A 90 1.58 4.20 -3.89
N TYR A 91 0.43 4.10 -4.57
CA TYR A 91 -0.67 5.04 -4.40
C TYR A 91 -1.25 5.00 -2.98
N ILE A 92 -1.34 3.82 -2.38
CA ILE A 92 -1.72 3.68 -0.96
C ILE A 92 -0.72 4.42 -0.06
N ARG A 93 0.60 4.25 -0.27
CA ARG A 93 1.63 4.94 0.52
C ARG A 93 1.55 6.46 0.35
N VAL A 94 1.44 6.96 -0.88
CA VAL A 94 1.30 8.39 -1.18
C VAL A 94 0.06 8.96 -0.48
N ARG A 95 -1.08 8.26 -0.53
CA ARG A 95 -2.30 8.68 0.17
C ARG A 95 -2.11 8.78 1.68
N ILE A 96 -1.41 7.83 2.29
CA ILE A 96 -1.10 7.85 3.73
C ILE A 96 -0.21 9.03 4.08
N ILE A 97 0.87 9.25 3.32
CA ILE A 97 1.79 10.38 3.50
C ILE A 97 1.03 11.71 3.40
N ASN A 98 0.18 11.88 2.38
CA ASN A 98 -0.61 13.11 2.21
C ASN A 98 -1.57 13.37 3.37
N LYS A 99 -2.18 12.32 3.93
CA LYS A 99 -3.02 12.43 5.13
C LYS A 99 -2.21 12.89 6.34
N GLN A 100 -1.02 12.34 6.54
CA GLN A 100 -0.12 12.74 7.64
C GLN A 100 0.32 14.19 7.51
N ILE A 101 0.79 14.59 6.32
CA ILE A 101 1.17 15.98 6.02
C ILE A 101 0.01 16.94 6.30
N SER A 102 -1.20 16.59 5.87
CA SER A 102 -2.39 17.40 6.11
C SER A 102 -2.68 17.60 7.60
N ALA A 103 -2.63 16.52 8.39
CA ALA A 103 -2.84 16.57 9.83
C ALA A 103 -1.75 17.40 10.54
N ASP A 104 -0.48 17.22 10.16
CA ASP A 104 0.64 17.96 10.72
C ASP A 104 0.55 19.46 10.41
N ASN A 105 0.17 19.81 9.18
CA ASN A 105 -0.04 21.20 8.79
C ASN A 105 -1.19 21.85 9.57
N HIS A 106 -2.28 21.11 9.79
CA HIS A 106 -3.38 21.58 10.62
C HIS A 106 -2.91 21.86 12.07
N LYS A 107 -2.16 20.92 12.66
CA LYS A 107 -1.57 21.07 14.01
C LYS A 107 -0.62 22.27 14.10
N ARG A 108 0.27 22.44 13.13
CA ARG A 108 1.19 23.60 13.05
C ARG A 108 0.43 24.92 12.98
N LYS A 109 -0.62 24.99 12.16
CA LYS A 109 -1.48 26.18 12.04
C LYS A 109 -2.20 26.51 13.34
N TYR A 110 -2.72 25.51 14.03
CA TYR A 110 -3.36 25.68 15.35
C TYR A 110 -2.35 26.21 16.38
N ASN A 111 -1.18 25.57 16.51
CA ASN A 111 -0.14 25.99 17.45
C ASN A 111 0.34 27.41 17.20
N LYS A 112 0.52 27.81 15.92
CA LYS A 112 0.89 29.18 15.54
C LYS A 112 -0.14 30.20 16.00
N LYS A 113 -1.44 29.91 15.85
CA LYS A 113 -2.52 30.78 16.34
C LYS A 113 -2.50 30.91 17.87
N MET A 114 -2.27 29.81 18.58
CA MET A 114 -2.19 29.81 20.05
C MET A 114 -0.99 30.57 20.58
N SER A 115 0.18 30.45 19.94
CA SER A 115 1.36 31.25 20.28
C SER A 115 1.09 32.75 20.11
N ILE A 116 0.44 33.17 19.02
CA ILE A 116 0.09 34.58 18.82
C ILE A 116 -0.88 35.09 19.90
N PHE A 117 -1.89 34.28 20.24
CA PHE A 117 -2.88 34.66 21.26
C PHE A 117 -2.27 34.79 22.65
N THR A 118 -1.42 33.85 23.05
CA THR A 118 -0.74 33.87 24.36
C THR A 118 0.28 35.00 24.45
N ASN A 119 1.06 35.25 23.40
CA ASN A 119 2.02 36.36 23.36
C ASN A 119 1.33 37.75 23.39
N ARG A 120 0.10 37.89 22.88
CA ARG A 120 -0.66 39.15 22.96
C ARG A 120 -1.10 39.54 24.38
N ARG A 121 -1.24 38.58 25.31
CA ARG A 121 -1.67 38.87 26.69
C ARG A 121 -0.56 39.47 27.56
N VAL A 122 0.69 39.43 27.14
CA VAL A 122 1.84 39.91 27.92
C VAL A 122 2.12 41.41 27.69
N THR A 123 1.49 42.04 26.67
CA THR A 123 1.78 43.41 26.24
C THR A 123 0.73 44.46 26.62
N THR A 124 0.06 44.33 27.77
CA THR A 124 -0.73 45.42 28.37
C THR A 124 -0.07 45.86 29.67
N LYS A 125 0.67 46.98 29.59
CA LYS A 125 1.08 47.82 30.72
C LYS A 125 0.19 49.05 30.74
#